data_AF-A0A7X4RUZ1-F1
#
_entry.id   AF-A0A7X4RUZ1-F1
#
_cell.length_a   1.000
_cell.length_b   1.000
_cell.length_c   1.000
_cell.angle_alpha   90.00
_cell.angle_beta   90.00
_cell.angle_gamma   90.00
#
_symmetry.space_group_name_H-M   'P 1'
#
loop_
_entity.id
_entity.type
_entity.pdbx_description
1 polymer ?
#
loop_
_entity_poly.entity_id
_entity_poly.type
_entity_poly.pdbx_seq_one_letter_code
_entity_poly.pdbx_strand_id
1 'polypeptide(L)'
;MEILSGKVTFFTGAGISTESPMVLNINFYQEVAREIDAIDKGWSFPKLMQEFCKQPNGRMKLLQMLRSRFKTIDSFPELQNSATSFHKSIGTLYSVRNIVTTNWDTYFEDFSHSTPFVLDSDLAFWEVAERRVLKIHGSIDNLSTVVATEDDYSECTKRLNEKLIGGMLKTILATQTVIFVGYSMRDSDFHEIYSLVKEQMDLLHRQAYVVTPFKDEAKRFEDAGLIPIITDGTYFLELVKDEAVNQELMLPDLSYILSSIMLSNFEDEHFELSKNVRNTECPEVIYVACYQDGVIHALQRIEKNKYSGEYSHPCRLAKLIEKYEEILSEKRKSKNYSGVAYIEGYIRGLVYHLNSSFEDDDYEIPKYFAFGNKSELYSFDEFMNFVKLNPKAHKTSFKQANQYLKSLNEPDNVVIHHPPWL
;
A
#
# COMPACT_ATOMS: atom_id res chain seq x y z
N MET A 1 -15.92 -7.61 11.62
CA MET A 1 -15.69 -6.88 12.90
C MET A 1 -14.26 -6.95 13.41
N GLU A 2 -13.68 -8.12 13.75
CA GLU A 2 -12.31 -8.15 14.33
C GLU A 2 -11.22 -7.59 13.38
N ILE A 3 -11.30 -7.93 12.08
CA ILE A 3 -10.37 -7.42 11.05
C ILE A 3 -10.36 -5.89 11.02
N LEU A 4 -11.54 -5.27 10.99
CA LEU A 4 -11.70 -3.80 10.95
C LEU A 4 -11.27 -3.12 12.26
N SER A 5 -11.33 -3.83 13.38
CA SER A 5 -10.83 -3.33 14.68
C SER A 5 -9.31 -3.42 14.84
N GLY A 6 -8.59 -3.97 13.84
CA GLY A 6 -7.14 -4.13 13.88
C GLY A 6 -6.64 -5.17 14.89
N LYS A 7 -7.47 -6.18 15.21
CA LYS A 7 -7.16 -7.26 16.16
C LYS A 7 -6.79 -8.59 15.49
N VAL A 8 -6.57 -8.55 14.18
CA VAL A 8 -6.28 -9.70 13.35
C VAL A 8 -4.87 -9.60 12.79
N THR A 9 -4.17 -10.72 12.82
CA THR A 9 -2.91 -10.93 12.11
C THR A 9 -3.13 -11.91 10.97
N PHE A 10 -2.68 -11.54 9.77
CA PHE A 10 -2.58 -12.47 8.66
C PHE A 10 -1.27 -13.25 8.75
N PHE A 11 -1.35 -14.58 8.70
CA PHE A 11 -0.20 -15.45 8.55
C PHE A 11 -0.18 -16.02 7.13
N THR A 12 0.83 -15.68 6.35
CA THR A 12 0.82 -15.96 4.90
C THR A 12 1.95 -16.87 4.47
N GLY A 13 1.64 -17.78 3.54
CA GLY A 13 2.60 -18.66 2.91
C GLY A 13 2.76 -18.44 1.42
N ALA A 14 3.57 -19.30 0.79
CA ALA A 14 3.98 -19.08 -0.60
C ALA A 14 2.82 -19.20 -1.61
N GLY A 15 1.68 -19.77 -1.21
CA GLY A 15 0.49 -19.92 -2.04
C GLY A 15 -0.22 -18.60 -2.38
N ILE A 16 0.02 -17.51 -1.64
CA ILE A 16 -0.48 -16.17 -2.00
C ILE A 16 0.46 -15.41 -2.96
N SER A 17 1.58 -16.02 -3.34
CA SER A 17 2.69 -15.39 -4.06
C SER A 17 3.18 -16.32 -5.18
N THR A 18 4.49 -16.48 -5.32
CA THR A 18 5.18 -17.10 -6.46
C THR A 18 4.94 -18.58 -6.66
N GLU A 19 4.46 -19.29 -5.63
CA GLU A 19 4.24 -20.73 -5.67
C GLU A 19 2.79 -21.09 -6.03
N SER A 20 1.96 -20.09 -6.29
CA SER A 20 0.65 -20.31 -6.89
C SER A 20 0.80 -20.86 -8.33
N PRO A 21 0.07 -21.92 -8.70
CA PRO A 21 0.04 -22.45 -10.07
C PRO A 21 -0.40 -21.43 -11.12
N MET A 22 -1.03 -20.32 -10.70
CA MET A 22 -1.42 -19.22 -11.58
C MET A 22 -0.24 -18.33 -11.98
N VAL A 23 0.88 -18.37 -11.24
CA VAL A 23 2.06 -17.53 -11.47
C VAL A 23 3.08 -18.27 -12.33
N LEU A 24 3.48 -19.48 -11.92
CA LEU A 24 4.42 -20.30 -12.69
C LEU A 24 3.92 -21.75 -12.77
N ASN A 25 4.23 -22.39 -13.91
CA ASN A 25 3.83 -23.78 -14.19
C ASN A 25 4.60 -24.82 -13.35
N ILE A 26 5.71 -24.42 -12.73
CA ILE A 26 6.47 -25.22 -11.79
C ILE A 26 6.78 -24.42 -10.52
N ASN A 27 6.75 -25.10 -9.39
CA ASN A 27 7.17 -24.55 -8.11
C ASN A 27 8.70 -24.59 -7.96
N PHE A 28 9.23 -23.83 -7.02
CA PHE A 28 10.67 -23.73 -6.79
C PHE A 28 11.30 -25.08 -6.39
N TYR A 29 10.55 -25.92 -5.67
CA TYR A 29 10.98 -27.30 -5.38
C TYR A 29 11.26 -28.07 -6.67
N GLN A 30 10.33 -28.05 -7.64
CA GLN A 30 10.47 -28.75 -8.91
C GLN A 30 11.62 -28.18 -9.76
N GLU A 31 11.83 -26.87 -9.71
CA GLU A 31 12.93 -26.19 -10.39
C GLU A 31 14.28 -26.71 -9.88
N VAL A 32 14.49 -26.71 -8.55
CA VAL A 32 15.72 -27.23 -7.94
C VAL A 32 15.87 -28.74 -8.11
N ALA A 33 14.78 -29.50 -8.03
CA ALA A 33 14.80 -30.95 -8.20
C ALA A 33 15.25 -31.35 -9.62
N ARG A 34 14.91 -30.56 -10.64
CA ARG A 34 15.37 -30.79 -12.02
C ARG A 34 16.88 -30.57 -12.18
N GLU A 35 17.45 -29.57 -11.51
CA GLU A 35 18.89 -29.27 -11.59
C GLU A 35 19.78 -30.40 -11.04
N ILE A 36 19.27 -31.22 -10.12
CA ILE A 36 20.02 -32.35 -9.52
C ILE A 36 19.39 -33.72 -9.80
N ASP A 37 18.47 -33.81 -10.76
CA ASP A 37 17.78 -35.05 -11.16
C ASP A 37 17.14 -35.82 -9.98
N ALA A 38 16.42 -35.07 -9.12
CA ALA A 38 15.87 -35.56 -7.86
C ALA A 38 14.33 -35.50 -7.76
N ILE A 39 13.61 -35.32 -8.88
CA ILE A 39 12.15 -35.19 -8.90
C ILE A 39 11.47 -36.41 -8.23
N ASP A 40 11.92 -37.62 -8.53
CA ASP A 40 11.30 -38.86 -8.07
C ASP A 40 11.75 -39.31 -6.66
N LYS A 41 12.61 -38.51 -5.99
CA LYS A 41 13.18 -38.89 -4.68
C LYS A 41 12.20 -38.72 -3.52
N GLY A 42 11.12 -37.95 -3.71
CA GLY A 42 10.11 -37.70 -2.68
C GLY A 42 10.66 -37.00 -1.42
N TRP A 43 11.76 -36.25 -1.57
CA TRP A 43 12.37 -35.52 -0.46
C TRP A 43 11.49 -34.37 0.01
N SER A 44 11.58 -34.01 1.29
CA SER A 44 10.99 -32.77 1.78
C SER A 44 11.69 -31.56 1.16
N PHE A 45 11.04 -30.40 1.21
CA PHE A 45 11.63 -29.16 0.71
C PHE A 45 13.01 -28.87 1.35
N PRO A 46 13.17 -28.86 2.69
CA PRO A 46 14.46 -28.59 3.30
C PRO A 46 15.53 -29.61 2.91
N LYS A 47 15.12 -30.89 2.77
CA LYS A 47 16.02 -31.97 2.37
C LYS A 47 16.56 -31.77 0.97
N LEU A 48 15.69 -31.47 0.01
CA LEU A 48 16.09 -31.21 -1.37
C LEU A 48 17.09 -30.05 -1.45
N MET A 49 16.81 -28.95 -0.75
CA MET A 49 17.70 -27.78 -0.74
C MET A 49 19.04 -28.10 -0.08
N GLN A 50 19.05 -28.89 1.00
CA GLN A 50 20.29 -29.36 1.63
C GLN A 50 21.13 -30.20 0.65
N GLU A 51 20.52 -31.15 -0.06
CA GLU A 51 21.22 -31.99 -1.03
C GLU A 51 21.74 -31.16 -2.22
N PHE A 52 20.95 -30.20 -2.72
CA PHE A 52 21.40 -29.25 -3.74
C PHE A 52 22.63 -28.45 -3.28
N CYS A 53 22.63 -27.98 -2.02
CA CYS A 53 23.71 -27.18 -1.46
C CYS A 53 25.03 -27.92 -1.25
N LYS A 54 25.06 -29.26 -1.28
CA LYS A 54 26.32 -30.05 -1.20
C LYS A 54 27.23 -29.88 -2.41
N GLN A 55 26.71 -29.37 -3.52
CA GLN A 55 27.52 -29.04 -4.70
C GLN A 55 28.50 -27.89 -4.43
N PRO A 56 29.59 -27.76 -5.22
CA PRO A 56 30.47 -26.59 -5.14
C PRO A 56 29.68 -25.28 -5.31
N ASN A 57 29.80 -24.38 -4.33
CA ASN A 57 29.05 -23.13 -4.24
C ASN A 57 27.52 -23.30 -4.24
N GLY A 58 27.00 -24.45 -3.78
CA GLY A 58 25.58 -24.80 -3.88
C GLY A 58 24.65 -23.78 -3.23
N ARG A 59 24.99 -23.22 -2.07
CA ARG A 59 24.20 -22.15 -1.43
C ARG A 59 24.10 -20.90 -2.30
N MET A 60 25.22 -20.46 -2.89
CA MET A 60 25.22 -19.29 -3.78
C MET A 60 24.38 -19.55 -5.03
N LYS A 61 24.48 -20.74 -5.62
CA LYS A 61 23.66 -21.15 -6.77
C LYS A 61 22.18 -21.16 -6.43
N LEU A 62 21.79 -21.67 -5.27
CA LEU A 62 20.40 -21.72 -4.82
C LEU A 62 19.81 -20.32 -4.74
N LEU A 63 20.55 -19.39 -4.11
CA LEU A 63 20.14 -18.00 -3.98
C LEU A 63 20.10 -17.28 -5.35
N GLN A 64 20.99 -17.63 -6.28
CA GLN A 64 20.94 -17.12 -7.65
C GLN A 64 19.70 -17.60 -8.41
N MET A 65 19.34 -18.89 -8.29
CA MET A 65 18.11 -19.43 -8.87
C MET A 65 16.88 -18.71 -8.32
N LEU A 66 16.82 -18.54 -6.99
CA LEU A 66 15.72 -17.83 -6.34
C LEU A 66 15.58 -16.38 -6.85
N ARG A 67 16.69 -15.63 -6.93
CA ARG A 67 16.68 -14.26 -7.50
C ARG A 67 16.25 -14.25 -8.96
N SER A 68 16.68 -15.23 -9.75
CA SER A 68 16.29 -15.35 -11.15
C SER A 68 14.79 -15.60 -11.29
N ARG A 69 14.22 -16.44 -10.43
CA ARG A 69 12.79 -16.73 -10.37
C ARG A 69 11.97 -15.46 -10.13
N PHE A 70 12.29 -14.70 -9.08
CA PHE A 70 11.60 -13.43 -8.80
C PHE A 70 11.75 -12.43 -9.94
N LYS A 71 12.98 -12.25 -10.47
CA LYS A 71 13.22 -11.38 -11.62
C LYS A 71 12.37 -11.76 -12.83
N THR A 72 12.20 -13.04 -13.13
CA THR A 72 11.33 -13.50 -14.21
C THR A 72 9.88 -13.07 -13.95
N ILE A 73 9.35 -13.30 -12.74
CA ILE A 73 7.99 -12.92 -12.38
C ILE A 73 7.79 -11.41 -12.51
N ASP A 74 8.72 -10.61 -11.98
CA ASP A 74 8.64 -9.15 -11.97
C ASP A 74 8.87 -8.53 -13.36
N SER A 75 9.44 -9.28 -14.30
CA SER A 75 9.63 -8.82 -15.69
C SER A 75 8.35 -8.86 -16.52
N PHE A 76 7.30 -9.56 -16.06
CA PHE A 76 6.03 -9.69 -16.76
C PHE A 76 4.88 -9.15 -15.90
N PRO A 77 4.22 -8.04 -16.28
CA PRO A 77 3.13 -7.47 -15.48
C PRO A 77 1.99 -8.45 -15.16
N GLU A 78 1.67 -9.37 -16.07
CA GLU A 78 0.67 -10.41 -15.85
C GLU A 78 1.04 -11.36 -14.71
N LEU A 79 2.29 -11.82 -14.68
CA LEU A 79 2.78 -12.74 -13.64
C LEU A 79 2.91 -12.01 -12.30
N GLN A 80 3.46 -10.80 -12.32
CA GLN A 80 3.56 -9.97 -11.13
C GLN A 80 2.17 -9.65 -10.56
N ASN A 81 1.19 -9.29 -11.40
CA ASN A 81 -0.19 -9.04 -10.94
C ASN A 81 -0.79 -10.29 -10.28
N SER A 82 -0.56 -11.47 -10.87
CA SER A 82 -1.03 -12.73 -10.31
C SER A 82 -0.36 -13.07 -8.97
N ALA A 83 0.94 -12.78 -8.82
CA ALA A 83 1.68 -13.02 -7.58
C ALA A 83 1.41 -11.98 -6.47
N THR A 84 0.86 -10.82 -6.83
CA THR A 84 0.73 -9.67 -5.93
C THR A 84 -0.71 -9.27 -5.64
N SER A 85 -1.70 -9.99 -6.17
CA SER A 85 -3.12 -9.67 -6.01
C SER A 85 -3.55 -9.57 -4.53
N PHE A 86 -3.18 -10.58 -3.72
CA PHE A 86 -3.44 -10.59 -2.28
C PHE A 86 -2.76 -9.42 -1.57
N HIS A 87 -1.48 -9.16 -1.89
CA HIS A 87 -0.69 -8.07 -1.32
C HIS A 87 -1.32 -6.71 -1.62
N LYS A 88 -1.71 -6.45 -2.88
CA LYS A 88 -2.40 -5.22 -3.30
C LYS A 88 -3.74 -5.04 -2.58
N SER A 89 -4.50 -6.13 -2.41
CA SER A 89 -5.79 -6.10 -1.71
C SER A 89 -5.62 -5.77 -0.22
N ILE A 90 -4.61 -6.34 0.45
CA ILE A 90 -4.23 -5.93 1.82
C ILE A 90 -3.77 -4.47 1.86
N GLY A 91 -3.07 -4.01 0.82
CA GLY A 91 -2.51 -2.66 0.76
C GLY A 91 -3.55 -1.58 1.06
N THR A 92 -4.74 -1.66 0.47
CA THR A 92 -5.81 -0.68 0.70
C THR A 92 -6.63 -0.94 1.97
N LEU A 93 -6.49 -2.11 2.63
CA LEU A 93 -7.18 -2.43 3.87
C LEU A 93 -6.44 -1.85 5.08
N TYR A 94 -6.84 -0.64 5.49
CA TYR A 94 -6.15 0.18 6.51
C TYR A 94 -6.10 -0.45 7.91
N SER A 95 -7.01 -1.39 8.21
CA SER A 95 -7.13 -1.97 9.54
C SER A 95 -6.10 -3.07 9.82
N VAL A 96 -5.48 -3.63 8.76
CA VAL A 96 -4.45 -4.67 8.91
C VAL A 96 -3.12 -4.04 9.28
N ARG A 97 -2.70 -4.29 10.52
CA ARG A 97 -1.45 -3.75 11.08
C ARG A 97 -0.32 -4.77 11.20
N ASN A 98 -0.65 -6.04 11.39
CA ASN A 98 0.33 -7.11 11.60
C ASN A 98 0.16 -8.22 10.57
N ILE A 99 1.27 -8.58 9.95
CA ILE A 99 1.39 -9.69 9.01
C ILE A 99 2.57 -10.53 9.46
N VAL A 100 2.44 -11.85 9.40
CA VAL A 100 3.54 -12.80 9.58
C VAL A 100 3.66 -13.59 8.29
N THR A 101 4.87 -13.78 7.78
CA THR A 101 5.05 -14.51 6.51
C THR A 101 6.29 -15.41 6.53
N THR A 102 6.18 -16.55 5.85
CA THR A 102 7.30 -17.43 5.50
C THR A 102 7.86 -17.12 4.11
N ASN A 103 7.30 -16.13 3.40
CA ASN A 103 7.72 -15.80 2.04
C ASN A 103 9.01 -14.99 2.02
N TRP A 104 9.85 -15.24 1.01
CA TRP A 104 11.11 -14.52 0.82
C TRP A 104 10.99 -13.28 -0.06
N ASP A 105 9.95 -13.19 -0.90
CA ASP A 105 9.66 -12.04 -1.77
C ASP A 105 9.43 -10.74 -0.99
N THR A 106 9.55 -9.59 -1.66
CA THR A 106 9.33 -8.25 -1.08
C THR A 106 7.92 -7.71 -1.32
N TYR A 107 6.95 -8.57 -1.63
CA TYR A 107 5.67 -8.09 -2.16
C TYR A 107 4.79 -7.38 -1.13
N PHE A 108 4.93 -7.67 0.17
CA PHE A 108 4.26 -6.87 1.21
C PHE A 108 4.87 -5.48 1.34
N GLU A 109 6.17 -5.37 1.14
CA GLU A 109 6.92 -4.12 1.15
C GLU A 109 6.52 -3.26 -0.06
N ASP A 110 6.53 -3.87 -1.25
CA ASP A 110 6.31 -3.17 -2.52
C ASP A 110 4.83 -2.87 -2.82
N PHE A 111 3.92 -3.78 -2.47
CA PHE A 111 2.49 -3.71 -2.85
C PHE A 111 1.54 -3.58 -1.66
N SER A 112 2.06 -3.54 -0.44
CA SER A 112 1.28 -3.23 0.77
C SER A 112 1.99 -2.23 1.68
N HIS A 113 3.08 -1.59 1.23
CA HIS A 113 3.86 -0.61 2.00
C HIS A 113 4.16 -1.07 3.44
N SER A 114 4.33 -2.38 3.63
CA SER A 114 4.56 -2.96 4.95
C SER A 114 6.03 -2.77 5.31
N THR A 115 6.30 -2.46 6.58
CA THR A 115 7.67 -2.41 7.10
C THR A 115 8.12 -3.83 7.46
N PRO A 116 9.19 -4.36 6.85
CA PRO A 116 9.64 -5.72 7.13
C PRO A 116 10.48 -5.79 8.41
N PHE A 117 10.26 -6.85 9.18
CA PHE A 117 11.06 -7.21 10.35
C PHE A 117 11.62 -8.61 10.16
N VAL A 118 12.91 -8.67 9.86
CA VAL A 118 13.66 -9.91 9.57
C VAL A 118 14.68 -10.21 10.68
N LEU A 119 15.29 -9.17 11.26
CA LEU A 119 16.33 -9.25 12.27
C LEU A 119 15.82 -8.69 13.61
N ASP A 120 16.32 -9.26 14.71
CA ASP A 120 15.95 -8.83 16.07
C ASP A 120 16.29 -7.36 16.35
N SER A 121 17.37 -6.85 15.75
CA SER A 121 17.83 -5.46 15.90
C SER A 121 16.80 -4.43 15.44
N ASP A 122 15.98 -4.80 14.48
CA ASP A 122 15.08 -3.87 13.80
C ASP A 122 13.76 -3.72 14.56
N LEU A 123 13.46 -4.62 15.51
CA LEU A 123 12.26 -4.58 16.35
C LEU A 123 12.14 -3.30 17.17
N ALA A 124 13.22 -2.54 17.37
CA ALA A 124 13.17 -1.21 17.99
C ALA A 124 12.26 -0.23 17.24
N PHE A 125 12.04 -0.44 15.93
CA PHE A 125 11.17 0.38 15.08
C PHE A 125 9.75 -0.17 14.93
N TRP A 126 9.40 -1.23 15.67
CA TRP A 126 8.10 -1.91 15.54
C TRP A 126 6.92 -0.95 15.68
N GLU A 127 6.93 -0.08 16.69
CA GLU A 127 5.81 0.84 16.94
C GLU A 127 5.69 1.99 15.94
N VAL A 128 6.77 2.31 15.22
CA VAL A 128 6.76 3.39 14.21
C VAL A 128 6.09 2.93 12.90
N ALA A 129 6.14 1.64 12.61
CA ALA A 129 5.54 1.07 11.41
C ALA A 129 4.00 1.07 11.49
N GLU A 130 3.34 1.68 10.50
CA GLU A 130 1.87 1.65 10.39
C GLU A 130 1.34 0.24 10.11
N ARG A 131 2.05 -0.50 9.23
CA ARG A 131 1.81 -1.91 8.90
C ARG A 131 3.13 -2.67 8.96
N ARG A 132 3.14 -3.79 9.69
CA ARG A 132 4.34 -4.58 9.99
C ARG A 132 4.24 -5.94 9.33
N VAL A 133 5.33 -6.40 8.72
CA VAL A 133 5.46 -7.77 8.22
C VAL A 133 6.64 -8.45 8.90
N LEU A 134 6.34 -9.42 9.77
CA LEU A 134 7.34 -10.26 10.44
C LEU A 134 7.70 -11.43 9.52
N LYS A 135 8.92 -11.43 8.97
CA LYS A 135 9.37 -12.45 8.01
C LYS A 135 10.20 -13.50 8.73
N ILE A 136 9.57 -14.64 9.03
CA ILE A 136 10.20 -15.66 9.87
C ILE A 136 11.21 -16.51 9.09
N HIS A 137 11.09 -16.62 7.76
CA HIS A 137 12.02 -17.39 6.92
C HIS A 137 13.03 -16.53 6.15
N GLY A 138 13.23 -15.28 6.57
CA GLY A 138 14.17 -14.36 5.94
C GLY A 138 13.56 -13.56 4.79
N SER A 139 14.41 -12.87 4.03
CA SER A 139 14.03 -12.05 2.88
C SER A 139 15.07 -12.15 1.77
N ILE A 140 14.65 -11.98 0.51
CA ILE A 140 15.55 -11.92 -0.65
C ILE A 140 16.48 -10.70 -0.61
N ASP A 141 16.06 -9.61 0.06
CA ASP A 141 16.91 -8.44 0.29
C ASP A 141 18.00 -8.69 1.33
N ASN A 142 17.84 -9.71 2.16
CA ASN A 142 18.79 -10.13 3.19
C ASN A 142 19.17 -11.59 2.94
N LEU A 143 19.88 -11.86 1.84
CA LEU A 143 20.18 -13.22 1.36
C LEU A 143 20.76 -14.19 2.41
N SER A 144 21.51 -13.69 3.40
CA SER A 144 22.05 -14.52 4.49
C SER A 144 20.99 -15.03 5.47
N THR A 145 19.78 -14.48 5.45
CA THR A 145 18.67 -14.81 6.36
C THR A 145 17.69 -15.85 5.79
N VAL A 146 17.81 -16.18 4.50
CA VAL A 146 16.88 -17.09 3.80
C VAL A 146 16.91 -18.47 4.46
N VAL A 147 15.76 -18.97 4.89
CA VAL A 147 15.62 -20.29 5.52
C VAL A 147 15.16 -21.32 4.50
N ALA A 148 16.06 -22.13 3.95
CA ALA A 148 15.73 -23.08 2.88
C ALA A 148 16.18 -24.53 3.11
N THR A 149 17.32 -24.75 3.78
CA THR A 149 17.89 -26.11 3.98
C THR A 149 17.54 -26.72 5.34
N GLU A 150 17.80 -28.02 5.55
CA GLU A 150 17.59 -28.67 6.86
C GLU A 150 18.33 -27.93 8.00
N ASP A 151 19.57 -27.52 7.74
CA ASP A 151 20.37 -26.73 8.69
C ASP A 151 19.73 -25.37 8.99
N ASP A 152 19.24 -24.67 7.97
CA ASP A 152 18.56 -23.38 8.14
C ASP A 152 17.28 -23.51 8.99
N TYR A 153 16.47 -24.56 8.76
CA TYR A 153 15.25 -24.81 9.53
C TYR A 153 15.56 -25.09 11.01
N SER A 154 16.63 -25.85 11.29
CA SER A 154 17.09 -26.11 12.65
C SER A 154 17.54 -24.83 13.37
N GLU A 155 18.26 -23.95 12.68
CA GLU A 155 18.62 -22.63 13.21
C GLU A 155 17.39 -21.74 13.39
N CYS A 156 16.44 -21.79 12.47
CA CYS A 156 15.18 -21.05 12.55
C CYS A 156 14.38 -21.45 13.79
N THR A 157 14.18 -22.75 14.04
CA THR A 157 13.52 -23.25 15.25
C THR A 157 14.16 -22.70 16.52
N LYS A 158 15.50 -22.74 16.62
CA LYS A 158 16.22 -22.16 17.78
C LYS A 158 15.96 -20.66 17.91
N ARG A 159 16.03 -19.92 16.80
CA ARG A 159 15.76 -18.48 16.78
C ARG A 159 14.32 -18.16 17.22
N LEU A 160 13.32 -18.89 16.74
CA LEU A 160 11.92 -18.69 17.13
C LEU A 160 11.65 -19.09 18.59
N ASN A 161 12.45 -20.02 19.14
CA ASN A 161 12.33 -20.41 20.54
C ASN A 161 12.99 -19.41 21.49
N GLU A 162 14.20 -18.93 21.16
CA GLU A 162 15.11 -18.27 22.10
C GLU A 162 15.25 -16.76 21.89
N LYS A 163 14.93 -16.23 20.70
CA LYS A 163 15.20 -14.81 20.35
C LYS A 163 13.97 -13.93 20.28
N LEU A 164 14.18 -12.62 20.08
CA LEU A 164 13.17 -11.58 20.19
C LEU A 164 12.07 -11.69 19.12
N ILE A 165 12.43 -12.02 17.87
CA ILE A 165 11.45 -12.30 16.81
C ILE A 165 10.50 -13.43 17.22
N GLY A 166 11.05 -14.48 17.82
CA GLY A 166 10.28 -15.58 18.39
C GLY A 166 9.33 -15.13 19.50
N GLY A 167 9.81 -14.31 20.42
CA GLY A 167 8.99 -13.68 21.46
C GLY A 167 7.86 -12.81 20.90
N MET A 168 8.13 -12.02 19.86
CA MET A 168 7.13 -11.22 19.17
C MET A 168 6.07 -12.10 18.50
N LEU A 169 6.50 -13.15 17.78
CA LEU A 169 5.58 -14.11 17.15
C LEU A 169 4.68 -14.76 18.21
N LYS A 170 5.25 -15.25 19.32
CA LYS A 170 4.47 -15.84 20.43
C LYS A 170 3.46 -14.85 21.00
N THR A 171 3.84 -13.58 21.16
CA THR A 171 2.94 -12.51 21.62
C THR A 171 1.78 -12.29 20.66
N ILE A 172 2.06 -12.24 19.35
CA ILE A 172 1.04 -12.09 18.32
C ILE A 172 0.06 -13.28 18.35
N LEU A 173 0.58 -14.51 18.34
CA LEU A 173 -0.22 -15.74 18.38
C LEU A 173 -1.09 -15.82 19.64
N ALA A 174 -0.60 -15.30 20.77
CA ALA A 174 -1.33 -15.31 22.02
C ALA A 174 -2.41 -14.22 22.15
N THR A 175 -2.21 -13.06 21.53
CA THR A 175 -3.03 -11.86 21.79
C THR A 175 -3.94 -11.47 20.64
N GLN A 176 -3.71 -11.98 19.44
CA GLN A 176 -4.45 -11.63 18.23
C GLN A 176 -5.15 -12.85 17.63
N THR A 177 -6.22 -12.60 16.87
CA THR A 177 -6.84 -13.63 16.06
C THR A 177 -6.00 -13.83 14.79
N VAL A 178 -5.66 -15.08 14.47
CA VAL A 178 -4.78 -15.40 13.34
C VAL A 178 -5.59 -15.96 12.19
N ILE A 179 -5.39 -15.40 10.99
CA ILE A 179 -5.97 -15.91 9.74
C ILE A 179 -4.83 -16.38 8.84
N PHE A 180 -4.75 -17.68 8.60
CA PHE A 180 -3.80 -18.30 7.68
C PHE A 180 -4.28 -18.17 6.24
N VAL A 181 -3.42 -17.74 5.31
CA VAL A 181 -3.77 -17.62 3.87
C VAL A 181 -2.61 -18.11 3.00
N GLY A 182 -2.91 -18.99 2.03
CA GLY A 182 -1.90 -19.59 1.15
C GLY A 182 -0.78 -20.33 1.90
N TYR A 183 -1.04 -20.71 3.15
CA TYR A 183 -0.09 -21.38 4.02
C TYR A 183 -0.45 -22.85 4.14
N SER A 184 0.49 -23.71 3.76
CA SER A 184 0.23 -25.14 3.72
C SER A 184 0.25 -25.80 5.11
N MET A 185 0.67 -25.11 6.18
CA MET A 185 0.85 -25.71 7.50
C MET A 185 1.73 -26.97 7.42
N ARG A 186 2.89 -26.88 6.75
CA ARG A 186 3.84 -28.01 6.62
C ARG A 186 5.22 -27.71 7.22
N ASP A 187 5.47 -26.47 7.61
CA ASP A 187 6.78 -26.11 8.17
C ASP A 187 6.84 -26.53 9.64
N SER A 188 7.82 -27.38 9.94
CA SER A 188 7.96 -27.99 11.27
C SER A 188 8.30 -26.97 12.35
N ASP A 189 9.08 -25.94 12.01
CA ASP A 189 9.50 -24.87 12.91
C ASP A 189 8.30 -24.03 13.39
N PHE A 190 7.39 -23.67 12.49
CA PHE A 190 6.17 -22.96 12.85
C PHE A 190 5.21 -23.83 13.66
N HIS A 191 5.06 -25.11 13.31
CA HIS A 191 4.18 -26.04 14.04
C HIS A 191 4.58 -26.21 15.50
N GLU A 192 5.88 -26.27 15.77
CA GLU A 192 6.41 -26.34 17.12
C GLU A 192 6.00 -25.11 17.95
N ILE A 193 6.22 -23.90 17.40
CA ILE A 193 5.89 -22.65 18.08
C ILE A 193 4.39 -22.47 18.27
N TYR A 194 3.60 -22.77 17.25
CA TYR A 194 2.14 -22.65 17.31
C TYR A 194 1.54 -23.60 18.34
N SER A 195 2.03 -24.86 18.37
CA SER A 195 1.60 -25.86 19.36
C SER A 195 1.99 -25.45 20.77
N LEU A 196 3.21 -24.95 20.97
CA LEU A 196 3.68 -24.43 22.25
C LEU A 196 2.77 -23.32 22.80
N VAL A 197 2.41 -22.34 21.96
CA VAL A 197 1.53 -21.24 22.37
C VAL A 197 0.13 -21.76 22.69
N LYS A 198 -0.41 -22.65 21.85
CA LYS A 198 -1.74 -23.25 22.06
C LYS A 198 -1.81 -24.03 23.37
N GLU A 199 -0.79 -24.84 23.68
CA GLU A 199 -0.68 -25.59 24.93
C GLU A 199 -0.59 -24.67 26.16
N GLN A 200 0.19 -23.59 26.07
CA GLN A 200 0.33 -22.63 27.18
C GLN A 200 -0.94 -21.82 27.45
N MET A 201 -1.74 -21.55 26.42
CA MET A 201 -3.00 -20.81 26.55
C MET A 201 -4.19 -21.70 26.96
N ASP A 202 -4.09 -23.01 26.76
CA ASP A 202 -5.10 -24.00 27.12
C ASP A 202 -6.51 -23.61 26.58
N LEU A 203 -7.53 -23.61 27.43
CA LEU A 203 -8.92 -23.30 27.06
C LEU A 203 -9.13 -21.83 26.62
N LEU A 204 -8.15 -20.96 26.82
CA LEU A 204 -8.23 -19.53 26.50
C LEU A 204 -7.52 -19.16 25.18
N HIS A 205 -7.00 -20.13 24.43
CA HIS A 205 -6.44 -19.86 23.12
C HIS A 205 -7.50 -19.24 22.19
N ARG A 206 -7.09 -18.25 21.40
CA ARG A 206 -7.99 -17.63 20.41
C ARG A 206 -8.23 -18.60 19.26
N GLN A 207 -9.46 -18.61 18.76
CA GLN A 207 -9.80 -19.35 17.55
C GLN A 207 -9.03 -18.77 16.36
N ALA A 208 -8.32 -19.63 15.62
CA ALA A 208 -7.65 -19.27 14.37
C ALA A 208 -8.42 -19.81 13.16
N TYR A 209 -8.24 -19.15 12.01
CA TYR A 209 -8.94 -19.44 10.76
C TYR A 209 -7.93 -19.73 9.66
N VAL A 210 -8.34 -20.48 8.64
CA VAL A 210 -7.56 -20.67 7.42
C VAL A 210 -8.44 -20.40 6.21
N VAL A 211 -7.94 -19.58 5.29
CA VAL A 211 -8.57 -19.32 3.99
C VAL A 211 -7.86 -20.17 2.95
N THR A 212 -8.62 -21.06 2.31
CA THR A 212 -8.09 -21.99 1.31
C THR A 212 -9.14 -22.27 0.24
N PRO A 213 -8.77 -22.31 -1.06
CA PRO A 213 -9.68 -22.75 -2.11
C PRO A 213 -9.86 -24.28 -2.13
N PHE A 214 -9.04 -25.03 -1.37
CA PHE A 214 -8.98 -26.49 -1.42
C PHE A 214 -9.86 -27.14 -0.33
N LYS A 215 -11.07 -27.54 -0.74
CA LYS A 215 -12.06 -28.15 0.18
C LYS A 215 -11.59 -29.48 0.79
N ASP A 216 -10.78 -30.23 0.07
CA ASP A 216 -10.20 -31.50 0.50
C ASP A 216 -9.16 -31.32 1.62
N GLU A 217 -8.51 -30.15 1.72
CA GLU A 217 -7.61 -29.85 2.82
C GLU A 217 -8.33 -29.41 4.11
N ALA A 218 -9.63 -29.08 4.03
CA ALA A 218 -10.40 -28.55 5.17
C ALA A 218 -10.30 -29.44 6.41
N LYS A 219 -10.41 -30.76 6.23
CA LYS A 219 -10.35 -31.76 7.31
C LYS A 219 -9.02 -31.69 8.07
N ARG A 220 -7.91 -31.55 7.35
CA ARG A 220 -6.56 -31.44 7.93
C ARG A 220 -6.43 -30.21 8.81
N PHE A 221 -7.01 -29.08 8.39
CA PHE A 221 -6.98 -27.85 9.15
C PHE A 221 -7.91 -27.89 10.38
N GLU A 222 -9.09 -28.51 10.25
CA GLU A 222 -9.98 -28.78 11.38
C GLU A 222 -9.30 -29.65 12.44
N ASP A 223 -8.59 -30.70 12.03
CA ASP A 223 -7.86 -31.59 12.94
C ASP A 223 -6.69 -30.85 13.64
N ALA A 224 -6.16 -29.78 13.03
CA ALA A 224 -5.22 -28.85 13.67
C ALA A 224 -5.89 -27.82 14.60
N GLY A 225 -7.23 -27.77 14.64
CA GLY A 225 -8.04 -26.84 15.43
C GLY A 225 -8.30 -25.49 14.77
N LEU A 226 -8.12 -25.38 13.46
CA LEU A 226 -8.44 -24.19 12.67
C LEU A 226 -9.85 -24.28 12.09
N ILE A 227 -10.52 -23.16 11.89
CA ILE A 227 -11.78 -23.11 11.14
C ILE A 227 -11.48 -22.79 9.67
N PRO A 228 -11.76 -23.71 8.73
CA PRO A 228 -11.55 -23.45 7.30
C PRO A 228 -12.64 -22.55 6.72
N ILE A 229 -12.22 -21.56 5.94
CA ILE A 229 -13.05 -20.69 5.11
C ILE A 229 -12.71 -21.04 3.66
N ILE A 230 -13.64 -21.71 2.97
CA ILE A 230 -13.40 -22.27 1.64
C ILE A 230 -13.59 -21.20 0.56
N THR A 231 -12.50 -20.52 0.24
CA THR A 231 -12.45 -19.49 -0.79
C THR A 231 -11.01 -19.09 -1.14
N ASP A 232 -10.83 -18.36 -2.23
CA ASP A 232 -9.55 -17.74 -2.57
C ASP A 232 -9.19 -16.61 -1.58
N GLY A 233 -7.90 -16.46 -1.28
CA GLY A 233 -7.41 -15.45 -0.33
C GLY A 233 -7.72 -14.02 -0.75
N THR A 234 -7.63 -13.72 -2.05
CA THR A 234 -7.90 -12.38 -2.59
C THR A 234 -9.39 -12.09 -2.53
N TYR A 235 -10.22 -13.05 -2.96
CA TYR A 235 -11.68 -12.92 -2.90
C TYR A 235 -12.20 -12.80 -1.47
N PHE A 236 -11.57 -13.49 -0.50
CA PHE A 236 -11.87 -13.29 0.92
C PHE A 236 -11.69 -11.83 1.36
N LEU A 237 -10.59 -11.18 0.95
CA LEU A 237 -10.33 -9.78 1.27
C LEU A 237 -11.30 -8.84 0.55
N GLU A 238 -11.70 -9.15 -0.69
CA GLU A 238 -12.75 -8.41 -1.41
C GLU A 238 -14.07 -8.44 -0.62
N LEU A 239 -14.52 -9.61 -0.17
CA LEU A 239 -15.72 -9.72 0.67
C LEU A 239 -15.61 -8.92 1.97
N VAL A 240 -14.44 -8.91 2.61
CA VAL A 240 -14.20 -8.11 3.83
C VAL A 240 -14.28 -6.62 3.54
N LYS A 241 -13.75 -6.17 2.39
CA LYS A 241 -13.77 -4.77 1.97
C LYS A 241 -15.16 -4.32 1.57
N ASP A 242 -15.89 -5.14 0.81
CA ASP A 242 -17.28 -4.87 0.43
C ASP A 242 -18.15 -4.68 1.67
N GLU A 243 -18.01 -5.55 2.67
CA GLU A 243 -18.71 -5.40 3.95
C GLU A 243 -18.29 -4.14 4.71
N ALA A 244 -17.00 -3.77 4.68
CA ALA A 244 -16.52 -2.54 5.32
C ALA A 244 -17.05 -1.27 4.63
N VAL A 245 -17.17 -1.29 3.31
CA VAL A 245 -17.76 -0.21 2.51
C VAL A 245 -19.25 -0.10 2.78
N ASN A 246 -19.98 -1.22 2.79
CA ASN A 246 -21.42 -1.25 3.12
C ASN A 246 -21.72 -0.71 4.53
N GLN A 247 -20.78 -0.82 5.46
CA GLN A 247 -20.87 -0.26 6.81
C GLN A 247 -20.30 1.16 6.92
N GLU A 248 -19.90 1.80 5.81
CA GLU A 248 -19.28 3.13 5.75
C GLU A 248 -17.99 3.24 6.59
N LEU A 249 -17.33 2.12 6.88
CA LEU A 249 -16.08 2.07 7.65
C LEU A 249 -14.84 2.24 6.76
N MET A 250 -14.99 2.10 5.45
CA MET A 250 -13.91 2.15 4.47
C MET A 250 -14.42 2.77 3.16
N LEU A 251 -13.58 3.54 2.48
CA LEU A 251 -13.84 3.97 1.10
C LEU A 251 -13.60 2.81 0.13
N PRO A 252 -14.44 2.64 -0.91
CA PRO A 252 -14.21 1.62 -1.92
C PRO A 252 -12.95 1.93 -2.73
N ASP A 253 -12.31 0.88 -3.24
CA ASP A 253 -11.09 1.02 -4.08
C ASP A 253 -11.33 1.83 -5.36
N LEU A 254 -12.59 1.94 -5.80
CA LEU A 254 -13.02 2.79 -6.92
C LEU A 254 -12.60 4.26 -6.73
N SER A 255 -12.58 4.76 -5.48
CA SER A 255 -12.11 6.11 -5.15
C SER A 255 -10.69 6.40 -5.68
N TYR A 256 -9.78 5.41 -5.63
CA TYR A 256 -8.43 5.55 -6.17
C TYR A 256 -8.41 5.62 -7.69
N ILE A 257 -9.28 4.85 -8.36
CA ILE A 257 -9.38 4.86 -9.83
C ILE A 257 -9.89 6.23 -10.29
N LEU A 258 -10.96 6.73 -9.67
CA LEU A 258 -11.52 8.04 -9.97
C LEU A 258 -10.53 9.18 -9.67
N SER A 259 -9.71 9.03 -8.62
CA SER A 259 -8.65 9.99 -8.29
C SER A 259 -7.54 10.03 -9.34
N SER A 260 -7.15 8.88 -9.88
CA SER A 260 -6.13 8.80 -10.95
C SER A 260 -6.63 9.42 -12.26
N ILE A 261 -7.91 9.20 -12.61
CA ILE A 261 -8.55 9.85 -13.76
C ILE A 261 -8.58 11.37 -13.55
N MET A 262 -9.00 11.82 -12.37
CA MET A 262 -9.07 13.25 -12.04
C MET A 262 -7.68 13.91 -12.05
N LEU A 263 -6.64 13.19 -11.62
CA LEU A 263 -5.27 13.66 -11.69
C LEU A 263 -4.85 13.95 -13.14
N SER A 264 -5.06 13.00 -14.06
CA SER A 264 -4.76 13.19 -15.48
C SER A 264 -5.48 14.41 -16.05
N ASN A 265 -6.77 14.59 -15.71
CA ASN A 265 -7.54 15.74 -16.17
C ASN A 265 -6.95 17.07 -15.68
N PHE A 266 -6.48 17.15 -14.43
CA PHE A 266 -5.88 18.36 -13.88
C PHE A 266 -4.47 18.62 -14.43
N GLU A 267 -3.68 17.57 -14.69
CA GLU A 267 -2.37 17.70 -15.33
C GLU A 267 -2.50 18.29 -16.75
N ASP A 268 -3.48 17.82 -17.53
CA ASP A 268 -3.79 18.36 -18.86
C ASP A 268 -4.27 19.83 -18.79
N GLU A 269 -5.19 20.14 -17.87
CA GLU A 269 -5.71 21.51 -17.71
C GLU A 269 -4.62 22.49 -17.25
N HIS A 270 -3.71 22.05 -16.36
CA HIS A 270 -2.58 22.83 -15.90
C HIS A 270 -1.59 23.10 -17.04
N PHE A 271 -1.33 22.10 -17.88
CA PHE A 271 -0.52 22.27 -19.07
C PHE A 271 -1.14 23.28 -20.05
N GLU A 272 -2.43 23.15 -20.36
CA GLU A 272 -3.12 24.05 -21.28
C GLU A 272 -3.22 25.50 -20.75
N LEU A 273 -3.39 25.70 -19.44
CA LEU A 273 -3.31 27.03 -18.82
C LEU A 273 -1.98 27.71 -19.14
N SER A 274 -0.87 27.00 -18.95
CA SER A 274 0.49 27.55 -19.13
C SER A 274 0.80 27.91 -20.59
N LYS A 275 0.14 27.24 -21.54
CA LYS A 275 0.33 27.43 -22.98
C LYS A 275 -0.53 28.54 -23.56
N ASN A 276 -1.76 28.68 -23.06
CA ASN A 276 -2.78 29.53 -23.66
C ASN A 276 -2.88 30.92 -23.03
N VAL A 277 -2.27 31.16 -21.87
CA VAL A 277 -2.31 32.46 -21.18
C VAL A 277 -0.92 33.00 -20.89
N ARG A 278 -0.65 34.21 -21.37
CA ARG A 278 0.53 34.97 -20.96
C ARG A 278 0.36 35.49 -19.55
N ASN A 279 1.31 35.14 -18.68
CA ASN A 279 1.33 35.55 -17.28
C ASN A 279 1.19 37.07 -17.11
N THR A 280 1.84 37.86 -17.97
CA THR A 280 1.78 39.33 -17.89
C THR A 280 0.45 39.92 -18.32
N GLU A 281 -0.34 39.24 -19.16
CA GLU A 281 -1.67 39.68 -19.59
C GLU A 281 -2.74 39.39 -18.54
N CYS A 282 -2.59 38.28 -17.83
CA CYS A 282 -3.51 37.87 -16.76
C CYS A 282 -2.73 37.38 -15.54
N PRO A 283 -2.19 38.29 -14.69
CA PRO A 283 -1.39 37.91 -13.52
C PRO A 283 -2.11 36.96 -12.54
N GLU A 284 -3.44 36.97 -12.53
CA GLU A 284 -4.29 36.07 -11.74
C GLU A 284 -4.06 34.58 -12.04
N VAL A 285 -3.56 34.21 -13.22
CA VAL A 285 -3.26 32.80 -13.56
C VAL A 285 -2.22 32.18 -12.65
N ILE A 286 -1.38 32.97 -11.97
CA ILE A 286 -0.48 32.47 -10.93
C ILE A 286 -1.24 31.68 -9.88
N TYR A 287 -2.39 32.21 -9.43
CA TYR A 287 -3.18 31.58 -8.38
C TYR A 287 -3.99 30.40 -8.90
N VAL A 288 -4.39 30.41 -10.18
CA VAL A 288 -4.98 29.23 -10.83
C VAL A 288 -3.97 28.09 -10.87
N ALA A 289 -2.74 28.37 -11.32
CA ALA A 289 -1.67 27.38 -11.37
C ALA A 289 -1.37 26.80 -9.98
N CYS A 290 -1.19 27.66 -8.96
CA CYS A 290 -0.99 27.20 -7.58
C CYS A 290 -2.15 26.34 -7.07
N TYR A 291 -3.40 26.69 -7.39
CA TYR A 291 -4.58 25.90 -7.01
C TYR A 291 -4.58 24.53 -7.69
N GLN A 292 -4.31 24.48 -9.00
CA GLN A 292 -4.21 23.23 -9.74
C GLN A 292 -3.06 22.36 -9.25
N ASP A 293 -1.89 22.95 -8.94
CA ASP A 293 -0.78 22.25 -8.27
C ASP A 293 -1.25 21.64 -6.93
N GLY A 294 -2.11 22.33 -6.19
CA GLY A 294 -2.71 21.82 -4.96
C GLY A 294 -3.51 20.55 -5.18
N VAL A 295 -4.44 20.58 -6.15
CA VAL A 295 -5.28 19.43 -6.51
C VAL A 295 -4.40 18.27 -6.99
N ILE A 296 -3.49 18.53 -7.93
CA ILE A 296 -2.55 17.56 -8.50
C ILE A 296 -1.75 16.88 -7.38
N HIS A 297 -1.12 17.66 -6.50
CA HIS A 297 -0.31 17.09 -5.42
C HIS A 297 -1.12 16.29 -4.39
N ALA A 298 -2.37 16.67 -4.12
CA ALA A 298 -3.25 15.87 -3.26
C ALA A 298 -3.52 14.50 -3.90
N LEU A 299 -3.93 14.47 -5.17
CA LEU A 299 -4.26 13.25 -5.90
C LEU A 299 -3.02 12.37 -6.14
N GLN A 300 -1.87 12.96 -6.49
CA GLN A 300 -0.59 12.25 -6.60
C GLN A 300 -0.20 11.59 -5.27
N ARG A 301 -0.39 12.29 -4.14
CA ARG A 301 -0.07 11.73 -2.82
C ARG A 301 -1.02 10.58 -2.44
N ILE A 302 -2.30 10.70 -2.77
CA ILE A 302 -3.29 9.63 -2.61
C ILE A 302 -2.86 8.39 -3.41
N GLU A 303 -2.56 8.55 -4.70
CA GLU A 303 -2.14 7.45 -5.58
C GLU A 303 -0.84 6.81 -5.08
N LYS A 304 0.16 7.64 -4.76
CA LYS A 304 1.47 7.16 -4.29
C LYS A 304 1.37 6.36 -3.00
N ASN A 305 0.43 6.68 -2.12
CA ASN A 305 0.24 6.01 -0.83
C ASN A 305 -0.96 5.05 -0.81
N LYS A 306 -1.54 4.71 -1.97
CA LYS A 306 -2.69 3.80 -2.06
C LYS A 306 -2.51 2.53 -1.22
N TYR A 307 -1.34 1.90 -1.33
CA TYR A 307 -1.05 0.63 -0.67
C TYR A 307 -0.65 0.74 0.81
N SER A 308 -0.63 1.93 1.41
CA SER A 308 -0.56 2.04 2.88
C SER A 308 -1.95 1.94 3.53
N GLY A 309 -3.03 2.13 2.76
CA GLY A 309 -4.40 2.21 3.27
C GLY A 309 -4.71 3.54 3.98
N GLU A 310 -3.76 4.49 4.02
CA GLU A 310 -3.94 5.78 4.71
C GLU A 310 -5.21 6.53 4.25
N TYR A 311 -5.49 6.48 2.96
CA TYR A 311 -6.62 7.20 2.34
C TYR A 311 -7.92 6.40 2.28
N SER A 312 -7.89 5.11 2.64
CA SER A 312 -9.10 4.26 2.64
C SER A 312 -10.01 4.47 3.85
N HIS A 313 -9.54 5.15 4.91
CA HIS A 313 -10.33 5.35 6.13
C HIS A 313 -11.02 6.73 6.14
N PRO A 314 -12.36 6.80 5.99
CA PRO A 314 -13.09 8.06 5.86
C PRO A 314 -12.81 9.05 7.00
N CYS A 315 -12.83 8.59 8.25
CA CYS A 315 -12.60 9.44 9.42
C CYS A 315 -11.16 9.98 9.50
N ARG A 316 -10.15 9.22 9.03
CA ARG A 316 -8.75 9.70 8.98
C ARG A 316 -8.63 10.81 7.95
N LEU A 317 -9.28 10.65 6.79
CA LEU A 317 -9.29 11.62 5.70
C LEU A 317 -10.04 12.90 6.08
N ALA A 318 -11.21 12.80 6.72
CA ALA A 318 -11.95 13.96 7.22
C ALA A 318 -11.11 14.81 8.19
N LYS A 319 -10.44 14.16 9.16
CA LYS A 319 -9.51 14.85 10.07
C LYS A 319 -8.30 15.46 9.38
N LEU A 320 -7.84 14.86 8.27
CA LEU A 320 -6.78 15.44 7.46
C LEU A 320 -7.26 16.73 6.79
N ILE A 321 -8.45 16.73 6.22
CA ILE A 321 -9.09 17.90 5.61
C ILE A 321 -9.20 19.04 6.64
N GLU A 322 -9.72 18.76 7.84
CA GLU A 322 -9.81 19.75 8.94
C GLU A 322 -8.44 20.41 9.25
N LYS A 323 -7.35 19.62 9.30
CA LYS A 323 -6.00 20.17 9.52
C LYS A 323 -5.55 21.09 8.38
N TYR A 324 -5.89 20.77 7.13
CA TYR A 324 -5.57 21.63 6.01
C TYR A 324 -6.42 22.91 6.02
N GLU A 325 -7.67 22.87 6.52
CA GLU A 325 -8.49 24.06 6.72
C GLU A 325 -7.91 24.99 7.79
N GLU A 326 -7.31 24.45 8.86
CA GLU A 326 -6.55 25.23 9.84
C GLU A 326 -5.36 25.95 9.17
N ILE A 327 -4.56 25.23 8.38
CA ILE A 327 -3.43 25.80 7.62
C ILE A 327 -3.90 26.88 6.66
N LEU A 328 -5.01 26.65 5.95
CA LEU A 328 -5.63 27.62 5.05
C LEU A 328 -5.98 28.92 5.77
N SER A 329 -6.54 28.82 6.98
CA SER A 329 -6.83 29.98 7.84
C SER A 329 -5.57 30.77 8.19
N GLU A 330 -4.47 30.09 8.51
CA GLU A 330 -3.17 30.72 8.80
C GLU A 330 -2.57 31.43 7.56
N LYS A 331 -2.66 30.81 6.38
CA LYS A 331 -2.21 31.42 5.11
C LYS A 331 -3.03 32.66 4.75
N ARG A 332 -4.35 32.64 5.00
CA ARG A 332 -5.23 33.81 4.84
C ARG A 332 -4.82 34.95 5.78
N LYS A 333 -4.55 34.66 7.07
CA LYS A 333 -4.10 35.66 8.06
C LYS A 333 -2.76 36.29 7.70
N SER A 334 -1.81 35.48 7.21
CA SER A 334 -0.48 35.94 6.78
C SER A 334 -0.46 36.57 5.38
N LYS A 335 -1.60 36.60 4.67
CA LYS A 335 -1.74 37.12 3.30
C LYS A 335 -0.80 36.42 2.30
N ASN A 336 -0.51 35.14 2.52
CA ASN A 336 0.21 34.29 1.58
C ASN A 336 -0.77 33.71 0.55
N TYR A 337 -1.09 34.48 -0.49
CA TYR A 337 -2.16 34.12 -1.42
C TYR A 337 -1.84 32.94 -2.35
N SER A 338 -0.55 32.72 -2.69
CA SER A 338 -0.16 31.51 -3.44
C SER A 338 -0.39 30.26 -2.59
N GLY A 339 -0.01 30.31 -1.30
CA GLY A 339 -0.31 29.25 -0.34
C GLY A 339 -1.80 29.07 -0.09
N VAL A 340 -2.60 30.14 -0.07
CA VAL A 340 -4.07 30.01 0.04
C VAL A 340 -4.65 29.26 -1.15
N ALA A 341 -4.29 29.65 -2.38
CA ALA A 341 -4.77 28.98 -3.58
C ALA A 341 -4.35 27.50 -3.61
N TYR A 342 -3.08 27.24 -3.29
CA TYR A 342 -2.53 25.88 -3.20
C TYR A 342 -3.28 25.00 -2.20
N ILE A 343 -3.45 25.46 -0.96
CA ILE A 343 -4.11 24.66 0.08
C ILE A 343 -5.60 24.46 -0.23
N GLU A 344 -6.27 25.45 -0.81
CA GLU A 344 -7.66 25.30 -1.27
C GLU A 344 -7.77 24.16 -2.29
N GLY A 345 -6.90 24.13 -3.30
CA GLY A 345 -6.86 23.04 -4.29
C GLY A 345 -6.52 21.69 -3.66
N TYR A 346 -5.57 21.67 -2.72
CA TYR A 346 -5.21 20.45 -2.00
C TYR A 346 -6.40 19.85 -1.25
N ILE A 347 -7.16 20.68 -0.53
CA ILE A 347 -8.39 20.27 0.15
C ILE A 347 -9.40 19.71 -0.84
N ARG A 348 -9.59 20.36 -2.00
CA ARG A 348 -10.53 19.89 -3.03
C ARG A 348 -10.18 18.50 -3.56
N GLY A 349 -8.89 18.21 -3.74
CA GLY A 349 -8.42 16.87 -4.12
C GLY A 349 -8.72 15.82 -3.05
N LEU A 350 -8.52 16.13 -1.76
CA LEU A 350 -8.88 15.24 -0.66
C LEU A 350 -10.40 15.00 -0.55
N VAL A 351 -11.20 16.06 -0.67
CA VAL A 351 -12.67 15.99 -0.64
C VAL A 351 -13.19 15.16 -1.81
N TYR A 352 -12.60 15.32 -3.00
CA TYR A 352 -12.95 14.51 -4.15
C TYR A 352 -12.69 13.02 -3.88
N HIS A 353 -11.53 12.65 -3.33
CA HIS A 353 -11.27 11.26 -2.99
C HIS A 353 -12.25 10.70 -1.94
N LEU A 354 -12.64 11.53 -0.95
CA LEU A 354 -13.60 11.16 0.10
C LEU A 354 -15.00 10.90 -0.46
N ASN A 355 -15.47 11.73 -1.40
CA ASN A 355 -16.88 11.75 -1.82
C ASN A 355 -17.16 11.05 -3.16
N SER A 356 -16.19 11.01 -4.08
CA SER A 356 -16.39 10.57 -5.49
C SER A 356 -16.89 9.15 -5.69
N SER A 357 -16.93 8.34 -4.62
CA SER A 357 -17.23 6.92 -4.70
C SER A 357 -18.57 6.50 -4.09
N PHE A 358 -19.36 7.46 -3.61
CA PHE A 358 -20.73 7.23 -3.18
C PHE A 358 -21.67 7.68 -4.30
N GLU A 359 -22.58 6.80 -4.73
CA GLU A 359 -23.36 6.88 -5.98
C GLU A 359 -24.25 8.14 -6.12
N ASP A 360 -24.42 8.94 -5.07
CA ASP A 360 -25.37 10.05 -5.03
C ASP A 360 -24.77 11.44 -5.28
N ASP A 361 -23.44 11.59 -5.36
CA ASP A 361 -22.79 12.90 -5.56
C ASP A 361 -21.80 12.91 -6.74
N ASP A 362 -22.23 13.50 -7.88
CA ASP A 362 -21.35 13.94 -8.98
C ASP A 362 -20.47 15.12 -8.49
N TYR A 363 -19.63 14.90 -7.48
CA TYR A 363 -18.75 15.93 -6.95
C TYR A 363 -17.63 16.23 -7.96
N GLU A 364 -17.78 17.33 -8.68
CA GLU A 364 -16.76 17.84 -9.60
C GLU A 364 -15.87 18.89 -8.90
N ILE A 365 -14.56 18.83 -9.16
CA ILE A 365 -13.62 19.84 -8.68
C ILE A 365 -13.65 21.04 -9.63
N PRO A 366 -13.90 22.27 -9.14
CA PRO A 366 -13.74 23.48 -9.94
C PRO A 366 -12.31 23.54 -10.50
N LYS A 367 -12.16 23.68 -11.81
CA LYS A 367 -10.85 23.62 -12.47
C LYS A 367 -10.03 24.91 -12.31
N TYR A 368 -10.70 26.02 -12.02
CA TYR A 368 -10.12 27.35 -11.97
C TYR A 368 -10.40 28.05 -10.64
N PHE A 369 -9.48 28.91 -10.23
CA PHE A 369 -9.56 29.64 -8.97
C PHE A 369 -9.28 31.14 -9.16
N ALA A 370 -10.12 31.99 -8.57
CA ALA A 370 -9.93 33.44 -8.62
C ALA A 370 -10.33 34.11 -7.30
N PHE A 371 -9.41 34.89 -6.72
CA PHE A 371 -9.71 35.66 -5.52
C PHE A 371 -10.80 36.71 -5.77
N GLY A 372 -11.77 36.76 -4.86
CA GLY A 372 -12.91 37.69 -4.95
C GLY A 372 -14.08 37.14 -5.76
N ASN A 373 -13.94 35.97 -6.39
CA ASN A 373 -15.07 35.24 -6.93
C ASN A 373 -15.80 34.48 -5.80
N LYS A 374 -17.13 34.40 -5.88
CA LYS A 374 -17.95 33.62 -4.95
C LYS A 374 -18.55 32.36 -5.58
N SER A 375 -18.51 32.29 -6.91
CA SER A 375 -18.99 31.13 -7.67
C SER A 375 -17.82 30.20 -7.98
N GLU A 376 -18.10 28.92 -8.15
CA GLU A 376 -17.11 27.97 -8.65
C GLU A 376 -16.86 28.19 -10.15
N LEU A 377 -15.65 27.87 -10.61
CA LEU A 377 -15.21 28.05 -12.01
C LEU A 377 -14.74 26.71 -12.58
N TYR A 378 -15.54 26.12 -13.48
CA TYR A 378 -15.30 24.81 -14.04
C TYR A 378 -14.64 24.86 -15.42
N SER A 379 -14.68 26.01 -16.10
CA SER A 379 -14.07 26.17 -17.43
C SER A 379 -13.17 27.40 -17.55
N PHE A 380 -12.27 27.33 -18.53
CA PHE A 380 -11.39 28.43 -18.89
C PHE A 380 -12.18 29.71 -19.25
N ASP A 381 -13.27 29.56 -20.00
CA ASP A 381 -14.11 30.66 -20.44
C ASP A 381 -14.79 31.37 -19.26
N GLU A 382 -15.29 30.62 -18.28
CA GLU A 382 -15.83 31.18 -17.04
C GLU A 382 -14.79 32.00 -16.28
N PHE A 383 -13.58 31.46 -16.13
CA PHE A 383 -12.46 32.16 -15.49
C PHE A 383 -12.10 33.44 -16.24
N MET A 384 -11.89 33.37 -17.55
CA MET A 384 -11.51 34.53 -18.36
C MET A 384 -12.61 35.59 -18.38
N ASN A 385 -13.88 35.19 -18.43
CA ASN A 385 -15.01 36.12 -18.33
C ASN A 385 -15.05 36.80 -16.96
N PHE A 386 -14.83 36.07 -15.87
CA PHE A 386 -14.77 36.63 -14.53
C PHE A 386 -13.68 37.69 -14.40
N VAL A 387 -12.45 37.38 -14.82
CA VAL A 387 -11.30 38.31 -14.73
C VAL A 387 -11.52 39.55 -15.59
N LYS A 388 -12.07 39.41 -16.80
CA LYS A 388 -12.38 40.54 -17.69
C LYS A 388 -13.43 41.49 -17.09
N LEU A 389 -14.48 40.95 -16.50
CA LEU A 389 -15.56 41.75 -15.89
C LEU A 389 -15.16 42.38 -14.55
N ASN A 390 -14.23 41.75 -13.83
CA ASN A 390 -13.83 42.16 -12.49
C ASN A 390 -12.32 42.39 -12.39
N PRO A 391 -11.75 43.37 -13.13
CA PRO A 391 -10.33 43.63 -13.09
C PRO A 391 -9.93 44.02 -11.66
N LYS A 392 -8.94 43.30 -11.09
CA LYS A 392 -8.48 43.50 -9.71
C LYS A 392 -9.56 43.21 -8.66
N ALA A 393 -10.41 42.20 -8.90
CA ALA A 393 -11.44 41.71 -7.97
C ALA A 393 -10.92 41.61 -6.53
N HIS A 394 -9.67 41.16 -6.36
CA HIS A 394 -8.95 41.21 -5.11
C HIS A 394 -7.61 41.97 -5.23
N LYS A 395 -7.61 43.25 -4.80
CA LYS A 395 -6.51 44.20 -5.02
C LYS A 395 -5.16 43.73 -4.48
N THR A 396 -5.13 43.08 -3.31
CA THR A 396 -3.87 42.70 -2.65
C THR A 396 -3.19 41.54 -3.35
N SER A 397 -3.94 40.50 -3.72
CA SER A 397 -3.40 39.36 -4.47
C SER A 397 -2.96 39.80 -5.87
N PHE A 398 -3.76 40.63 -6.56
CA PHE A 398 -3.36 41.20 -7.84
C PHE A 398 -2.01 41.95 -7.76
N LYS A 399 -1.81 42.76 -6.71
CA LYS A 399 -0.54 43.47 -6.50
C LYS A 399 0.63 42.49 -6.28
N GLN A 400 0.42 41.44 -5.47
CA GLN A 400 1.46 40.44 -5.21
C GLN A 400 1.82 39.64 -6.47
N ALA A 401 0.82 39.19 -7.25
CA ALA A 401 1.04 38.52 -8.53
C ALA A 401 1.90 39.35 -9.47
N ASN A 402 1.56 40.63 -9.66
CA ASN A 402 2.35 41.55 -10.49
C ASN A 402 3.77 41.77 -9.94
N GLN A 403 3.93 41.83 -8.62
CA GLN A 403 5.26 41.97 -8.01
C GLN A 403 6.12 40.73 -8.24
N TYR A 404 5.54 39.54 -8.14
CA TYR A 404 6.21 38.29 -8.44
C TYR A 404 6.63 38.22 -9.91
N LEU A 405 5.74 38.53 -10.86
CA LEU A 405 6.08 38.52 -12.29
C LEU A 405 7.21 39.50 -12.63
N LYS A 406 7.24 40.67 -12.00
CA LYS A 406 8.33 41.65 -12.18
C LYS A 406 9.68 41.17 -11.64
N SER A 407 9.70 40.18 -10.75
CA SER A 407 10.94 39.59 -10.24
C SER A 407 11.53 38.52 -11.16
N LEU A 408 10.75 38.05 -12.15
CA LEU A 408 11.18 37.02 -13.09
C LEU A 408 11.85 37.65 -14.32
N ASN A 409 12.82 36.94 -14.89
CA ASN A 409 13.30 37.20 -16.24
C ASN A 409 12.40 36.45 -17.23
N GLU A 410 11.87 37.14 -18.24
CA GLU A 410 10.92 36.59 -19.22
C GLU A 410 9.70 35.90 -18.58
N PRO A 411 8.86 36.63 -17.82
CA PRO A 411 7.74 36.05 -17.06
C PRO A 411 6.76 35.22 -17.89
N ASP A 412 6.58 35.51 -19.18
CA ASP A 412 5.66 34.76 -20.06
C ASP A 412 6.25 33.42 -20.54
N ASN A 413 7.56 33.18 -20.35
CA ASN A 413 8.23 31.91 -20.67
C ASN A 413 8.35 30.98 -19.45
N VAL A 414 7.80 31.39 -18.30
CA VAL A 414 7.87 30.63 -17.05
C VAL A 414 6.54 29.91 -16.80
N VAL A 415 6.61 28.59 -16.64
CA VAL A 415 5.49 27.80 -16.12
C VAL A 415 5.40 28.04 -14.62
N ILE A 416 4.28 28.56 -14.15
CA ILE A 416 4.06 28.82 -12.73
C ILE A 416 3.84 27.48 -12.03
N HIS A 417 4.56 27.26 -10.93
CA HIS A 417 4.44 26.06 -10.12
C HIS A 417 4.56 26.39 -8.64
N HIS A 418 3.65 25.85 -7.83
CA HIS A 418 3.72 25.85 -6.37
C HIS A 418 4.18 24.47 -5.88
N PRO A 419 5.38 24.35 -5.32
CA PRO A 419 5.86 23.09 -4.78
C PRO A 419 5.06 22.68 -3.53
N PRO A 420 5.05 21.40 -3.13
CA PRO A 420 4.19 20.90 -2.05
C PRO A 420 4.72 21.21 -0.66
N TRP A 421 5.01 22.48 -0.39
CA TRP A 421 5.52 22.99 0.89
C TRP A 421 4.40 23.72 1.63
N LEU A 422 4.21 23.38 2.90
CA LEU A 422 3.20 23.99 3.76
C LEU A 422 3.58 25.35 4.29
#